data_AF-A0A3G1T395-F1
#
_entry.id   AF-A0A3G1T395-F1
#
_cell.length_a   1.000
_cell.length_b   1.000
_cell.length_c   1.000
_cell.angle_alpha   90.00
_cell.angle_beta   90.00
_cell.angle_gamma   90.00
#
_symmetry.space_group_name_H-M   'P 1'
#
loop_
_entity.id
_entity.type
_entity.pdbx_description
1 polymer ?
#
loop_
_entity_poly.entity_id
_entity_poly.type
_entity_poly.pdbx_seq_one_letter_code
_entity_poly.pdbx_strand_id
1 'polypeptide(L)'
;MNLQRLTVPYEARTLTDDGLVTIDPGNISVTPYRRTPVPATEFAAELRKSDVFIVTHPESLGLTVLEAAMCGALVLTPPDCLPPDRLALVNHMVIKSRIDWDEVIARVDRVKNAEKVQCHTWSAIAEKMLETFITQKPSCGNG
;
A
#
# COMPACT_ATOMS: atom_id res chain seq x y z
N MET A 1 -16.29 1.97 -6.84
CA MET A 1 -15.14 1.99 -7.77
C MET A 1 -15.67 1.79 -9.17
N ASN A 2 -15.43 2.69 -10.13
CA ASN A 2 -15.98 2.55 -11.50
C ASN A 2 -14.91 1.99 -12.45
N LEU A 3 -14.64 0.70 -12.35
CA LEU A 3 -13.63 0.00 -13.16
C LEU A 3 -14.03 -0.11 -14.65
N GLN A 4 -15.33 0.00 -14.96
CA GLN A 4 -15.86 -0.07 -16.32
C GLN A 4 -15.37 1.07 -17.24
N ARG A 5 -14.73 2.10 -16.68
CA ARG A 5 -14.17 3.23 -17.42
C ARG A 5 -12.69 3.06 -17.80
N LEU A 6 -12.03 2.00 -17.35
CA LEU A 6 -10.69 1.67 -17.79
C LEU A 6 -10.72 1.26 -19.27
N THR A 7 -9.96 1.96 -20.10
CA THR A 7 -9.85 1.71 -21.55
C THR A 7 -8.74 0.72 -21.89
N VAL A 8 -7.92 0.37 -20.90
CA VAL A 8 -6.83 -0.61 -21.01
C VAL A 8 -7.26 -1.96 -20.42
N PRO A 9 -6.66 -3.08 -20.85
CA PRO A 9 -6.85 -4.36 -20.17
C PRO A 9 -6.44 -4.23 -18.70
N TYR A 10 -7.27 -4.74 -17.79
CA TYR A 10 -7.00 -4.73 -16.36
C TYR A 10 -7.50 -6.01 -15.68
N GLU A 11 -6.87 -6.34 -14.57
CA GLU A 11 -7.37 -7.30 -13.60
C GLU A 11 -7.47 -6.58 -12.25
N ALA A 12 -8.62 -6.67 -11.59
CA ALA A 12 -8.82 -6.11 -10.26
C ALA A 12 -8.94 -7.24 -9.24
N ARG A 13 -8.10 -7.22 -8.21
CA ARG A 13 -8.07 -8.24 -7.15
C ARG A 13 -8.39 -7.62 -5.79
N THR A 14 -9.06 -8.39 -4.95
CA THR A 14 -9.35 -7.98 -3.56
C THR A 14 -9.26 -9.15 -2.60
N LEU A 15 -9.07 -8.83 -1.33
CA LEU A 15 -9.07 -9.80 -0.24
C LEU A 15 -10.50 -9.97 0.26
N THR A 16 -10.92 -11.23 0.37
CA THR A 16 -12.22 -11.66 0.90
C THR A 16 -12.02 -12.83 1.87
N ASP A 17 -13.12 -13.34 2.40
CA ASP A 17 -13.19 -14.52 3.27
C ASP A 17 -12.66 -15.79 2.58
N ASP A 18 -12.73 -15.83 1.25
CA ASP A 18 -12.25 -16.93 0.42
C ASP A 18 -10.81 -16.67 -0.08
N GLY A 19 -10.15 -15.63 0.44
CA GLY A 19 -8.82 -15.22 0.07
C GLY A 19 -8.80 -14.18 -1.07
N LEU A 20 -7.81 -14.29 -1.97
CA LEU A 20 -7.64 -13.37 -3.10
C LEU A 20 -8.60 -13.69 -4.24
N VAL A 21 -9.57 -12.82 -4.50
CA VAL A 21 -10.56 -13.01 -5.56
C VAL A 21 -10.46 -11.93 -6.63
N THR A 22 -10.88 -12.27 -7.85
CA THR A 22 -11.06 -11.31 -8.94
C THR A 22 -12.38 -10.58 -8.77
N ILE A 23 -12.33 -9.26 -8.85
CA ILE A 23 -13.51 -8.41 -8.82
C ILE A 23 -14.20 -8.50 -10.18
N ASP A 24 -15.48 -8.85 -10.19
CA ASP A 24 -16.36 -8.67 -11.34
C ASP A 24 -17.06 -7.30 -11.24
N PRO A 25 -16.71 -6.31 -12.09
CA PRO A 25 -17.33 -4.99 -12.08
C PRO A 25 -18.82 -5.01 -12.44
N GLY A 26 -19.30 -6.07 -13.11
CA GLY A 26 -20.71 -6.26 -13.47
C GLY A 26 -21.55 -6.91 -12.36
N ASN A 27 -20.91 -7.49 -11.34
CA ASN A 27 -21.55 -8.24 -10.27
C ASN A 27 -20.92 -7.94 -8.91
N ILE A 28 -20.95 -6.68 -8.49
CA ILE A 28 -20.42 -6.27 -7.19
C ILE A 28 -21.39 -6.72 -6.09
N SER A 29 -20.93 -7.63 -5.23
CA SER A 29 -21.61 -8.01 -4.00
C SER A 29 -20.80 -7.56 -2.78
N VAL A 30 -21.51 -7.18 -1.71
CA VAL A 30 -20.89 -6.79 -0.44
C VAL A 30 -21.28 -7.82 0.60
N THR A 31 -20.30 -8.59 1.07
CA THR A 31 -20.46 -9.56 2.15
C THR A 31 -19.70 -9.09 3.40
N PRO A 32 -20.16 -9.46 4.61
CA PRO A 32 -19.40 -9.21 5.83
C PRO A 32 -18.05 -9.92 5.78
N TYR A 33 -16.96 -9.20 6.02
CA TYR A 33 -15.62 -9.76 5.99
C TYR A 33 -15.34 -10.67 7.21
N ARG A 34 -15.16 -11.98 6.98
CA ARG A 34 -14.65 -12.96 7.93
C ARG A 34 -13.16 -13.22 7.67
N ARG A 35 -12.37 -13.18 8.75
CA ARG A 35 -10.90 -13.23 8.69
C ARG A 35 -10.38 -14.64 8.41
N THR A 36 -10.41 -15.07 7.16
CA THR A 36 -9.54 -16.16 6.70
C THR A 36 -8.22 -15.56 6.23
N PRO A 37 -7.07 -15.95 6.81
CA PRO A 37 -5.78 -15.42 6.39
C PRO A 37 -5.39 -15.94 5.01
N VAL A 38 -4.85 -15.05 4.17
CA VAL A 38 -4.19 -15.43 2.90
C VAL A 38 -2.71 -15.72 3.18
N PRO A 39 -2.13 -16.80 2.61
CA PRO A 39 -0.71 -17.06 2.72
C PRO A 39 0.13 -15.87 2.24
N ALA A 40 1.14 -15.48 3.03
CA ALA A 40 1.98 -14.33 2.74
C ALA A 40 2.66 -14.43 1.36
N THR A 41 3.03 -15.63 0.92
CA THR A 41 3.63 -15.88 -0.40
C THR A 41 2.69 -15.59 -1.56
N GLU A 42 1.40 -15.89 -1.41
CA GLU A 42 0.38 -15.61 -2.41
C GLU A 42 0.09 -14.12 -2.48
N PHE A 43 -0.06 -13.48 -1.32
CA PHE A 43 -0.27 -12.04 -1.25
C PHE A 43 0.94 -11.26 -1.80
N ALA A 44 2.16 -11.67 -1.48
CA ALA A 44 3.36 -11.07 -2.05
C ALA A 44 3.50 -11.31 -3.56
N ALA A 45 3.03 -12.45 -4.08
CA ALA A 45 2.97 -12.67 -5.53
C ALA A 45 1.98 -11.71 -6.21
N GLU A 46 0.84 -11.44 -5.56
CA GLU A 46 -0.14 -10.45 -6.03
C GLU A 46 0.42 -9.03 -6.03
N LEU A 47 1.08 -8.61 -4.95
CA LEU A 47 1.73 -7.29 -4.89
C LEU A 47 2.78 -7.12 -5.98
N ARG A 48 3.58 -8.15 -6.27
CA ARG A 48 4.63 -8.09 -7.32
C ARG A 48 4.09 -7.79 -8.71
N LYS A 49 2.86 -8.21 -9.03
CA LYS A 49 2.24 -7.92 -10.34
C LYS A 49 1.31 -6.70 -10.32
N SER A 50 1.05 -6.10 -9.15
CA SER A 50 0.14 -4.97 -9.03
C SER A 50 0.75 -3.67 -9.54
N ASP A 51 0.03 -2.95 -10.40
CA ASP A 51 0.42 -1.61 -10.87
C ASP A 51 -0.20 -0.48 -10.04
N VAL A 52 -1.34 -0.77 -9.40
CA VAL A 52 -2.10 0.16 -8.56
C VAL A 52 -2.53 -0.57 -7.29
N PHE A 53 -2.33 0.06 -6.13
CA PHE A 53 -2.76 -0.45 -4.83
C PHE A 53 -3.70 0.54 -4.15
N ILE A 54 -4.91 0.11 -3.80
CA ILE A 54 -5.97 1.00 -3.31
C ILE A 54 -6.21 0.74 -1.82
N VAL A 55 -5.96 1.74 -0.99
CA VAL A 55 -6.21 1.72 0.46
C VAL A 55 -7.56 2.36 0.72
N THR A 56 -8.49 1.65 1.34
CA THR A 56 -9.90 2.10 1.46
C THR A 56 -10.39 2.27 2.90
N HIS A 57 -9.58 1.94 3.91
CA HIS A 57 -9.99 1.98 5.32
C HIS A 57 -8.88 2.54 6.23
N PRO A 58 -9.25 3.30 7.28
CA PRO A 58 -8.32 4.06 8.13
C PRO A 58 -7.47 3.23 9.13
N GLU A 59 -7.34 1.92 8.95
CA GLU A 59 -6.58 1.04 9.86
C GLU A 59 -5.32 0.43 9.23
N SER A 60 -5.02 0.81 7.98
CA SER A 60 -3.81 0.33 7.31
C SER A 60 -2.57 0.93 7.99
N LEU A 61 -1.86 0.11 8.79
CA LEU A 61 -0.62 0.50 9.50
C LEU A 61 0.54 0.90 8.55
N GLY A 62 0.32 0.86 7.23
CA GLY A 62 1.20 1.42 6.21
C GLY A 62 2.29 0.47 5.72
N LEU A 63 2.54 -0.65 6.39
CA LEU A 63 3.56 -1.62 5.95
C LEU A 63 3.21 -2.22 4.59
N THR A 64 1.99 -2.70 4.41
CA THR A 64 1.53 -3.22 3.11
C THR A 64 1.52 -2.17 2.01
N VAL A 65 1.36 -0.89 2.37
CA VAL A 65 1.46 0.22 1.42
C VAL A 65 2.90 0.37 0.93
N LEU A 66 3.88 0.26 1.83
CA LEU A 66 5.30 0.24 1.48
C LEU A 66 5.67 -1.00 0.66
N GLU A 67 5.16 -2.18 1.01
CA GLU A 67 5.38 -3.43 0.27
C GLU A 67 4.84 -3.34 -1.17
N ALA A 68 3.63 -2.81 -1.34
CA ALA A 68 3.03 -2.59 -2.64
C ALA A 68 3.84 -1.57 -3.47
N ALA A 69 4.21 -0.44 -2.86
CA ALA A 69 5.04 0.57 -3.52
C ALA A 69 6.43 0.03 -3.90
N MET A 70 7.03 -0.82 -3.05
CA MET A 70 8.32 -1.47 -3.31
C MET A 70 8.24 -2.46 -4.47
N CYS A 71 7.07 -3.06 -4.71
CA CYS A 71 6.78 -3.86 -5.89
C CYS A 71 6.51 -3.01 -7.15
N GLY A 72 6.41 -1.68 -7.02
CA GLY A 72 6.18 -0.72 -8.10
C GLY A 72 4.76 -0.17 -8.20
N ALA A 73 3.85 -0.53 -7.30
CA ALA A 73 2.46 -0.07 -7.38
C ALA A 73 2.32 1.43 -7.03
N LEU A 74 1.46 2.13 -7.77
CA LEU A 74 1.00 3.47 -7.39
C LEU A 74 -0.07 3.36 -6.31
N VAL A 75 0.06 4.13 -5.22
CA VAL A 75 -0.89 4.09 -4.10
C VAL A 75 -2.06 5.02 -4.35
N LEU A 76 -3.29 4.51 -4.30
CA LEU A 76 -4.51 5.32 -4.28
C LEU A 76 -5.14 5.25 -2.90
N THR A 77 -5.56 6.39 -2.37
CA THR A 77 -6.19 6.46 -1.05
C THR A 77 -7.25 7.56 -1.00
N PRO A 78 -8.42 7.33 -0.39
CA PRO A 78 -9.28 8.42 0.05
C PRO A 78 -8.52 9.35 1.01
N PRO A 79 -9.02 10.60 1.21
CA PRO A 79 -8.50 11.45 2.26
C PRO A 79 -8.57 10.75 3.62
N ASP A 80 -7.58 11.02 4.46
CA ASP A 80 -7.52 10.60 5.87
C ASP A 80 -7.46 9.09 6.14
N CYS A 81 -7.32 8.23 5.12
CA CYS A 81 -7.12 6.79 5.31
C CYS A 81 -5.67 6.42 5.67
N LEU A 82 -4.71 7.27 5.33
CA LEU A 82 -3.29 7.09 5.68
C LEU A 82 -2.76 8.33 6.40
N PRO A 83 -2.04 8.15 7.52
CA PRO A 83 -1.30 9.23 8.17
C PRO A 83 -0.38 9.97 7.18
N PRO A 84 -0.31 11.33 7.22
CA PRO A 84 0.45 12.12 6.25
C PRO A 84 1.94 11.77 6.17
N ASP A 85 2.55 11.43 7.29
CA ASP A 85 3.95 11.01 7.40
C ASP A 85 4.22 9.72 6.62
N ARG A 86 3.31 8.75 6.68
CA ARG A 86 3.40 7.48 5.94
C ARG A 86 3.10 7.69 4.47
N LEU A 87 2.11 8.52 4.15
CA LEU A 87 1.72 8.84 2.79
C LEU A 87 2.85 9.54 2.02
N ALA A 88 3.63 10.38 2.70
CA ALA A 88 4.78 11.08 2.11
C ALA A 88 5.88 10.12 1.61
N LEU A 89 5.98 8.92 2.19
CA LEU A 89 6.99 7.91 1.83
C LEU A 89 6.73 7.27 0.46
N VAL A 90 5.51 7.31 -0.04
CA VAL A 90 5.12 6.63 -1.28
C VAL A 90 4.69 7.62 -2.36
N ASN A 91 4.80 7.23 -3.63
CA ASN A 91 4.10 7.92 -4.71
C ASN A 91 2.62 7.55 -4.62
N HIS A 92 1.76 8.57 -4.57
CA HIS A 92 0.34 8.35 -4.31
C HIS A 92 -0.53 9.35 -5.05
N MET A 93 -1.83 9.02 -5.14
CA MET A 93 -2.89 9.96 -5.47
C MET A 93 -4.00 9.89 -4.43
N VAL A 94 -4.43 11.05 -3.95
CA VAL A 94 -5.61 11.15 -3.10
C VAL A 94 -6.84 11.14 -3.99
N ILE A 95 -7.62 10.06 -3.92
CA ILE A 95 -8.83 9.88 -4.72
C ILE A 95 -10.05 10.42 -3.97
N LYS A 96 -10.93 11.09 -4.70
CA LYS A 96 -12.22 11.57 -4.17
C LYS A 96 -13.32 10.54 -4.46
N SER A 97 -14.57 11.00 -4.58
CA SER A 97 -15.74 10.17 -4.88
C SER A 97 -15.68 9.43 -6.23
N ARG A 98 -14.85 9.88 -7.17
CA ARG A 98 -14.59 9.22 -8.45
C ARG A 98 -13.08 9.14 -8.70
N ILE A 99 -12.65 8.02 -9.27
CA ILE A 99 -11.27 7.80 -9.73
C ILE A 99 -11.21 8.24 -11.19
N ASP A 100 -10.27 9.13 -11.50
CA ASP A 100 -9.88 9.46 -12.88
C ASP A 100 -8.82 8.44 -13.34
N TRP A 101 -9.24 7.45 -14.12
CA TRP A 101 -8.36 6.37 -14.51
C TRP A 101 -7.30 6.79 -15.54
N ASP A 102 -7.60 7.78 -16.38
CA ASP A 102 -6.63 8.27 -17.37
C ASP A 102 -5.47 8.97 -16.65
N GLU A 103 -5.79 9.78 -15.63
CA GLU A 103 -4.78 10.41 -14.75
C GLU A 103 -3.98 9.38 -13.95
N VAL A 104 -4.65 8.35 -13.39
CA VAL A 104 -3.99 7.27 -12.65
C VAL A 104 -3.01 6.51 -13.55
N ILE A 105 -3.46 6.05 -14.72
CA ILE A 105 -2.63 5.29 -15.67
C ILE A 105 -1.42 6.12 -16.10
N ALA A 106 -1.60 7.41 -16.39
CA ALA A 106 -0.51 8.30 -16.78
C ALA A 106 0.56 8.48 -15.69
N ARG A 107 0.24 8.22 -14.42
CA ARG A 107 1.16 8.31 -13.27
C ARG A 107 1.76 6.97 -12.84
N VAL A 108 1.30 5.85 -13.38
CA VAL A 108 1.92 4.54 -13.07
C VAL A 108 3.34 4.52 -13.61
N ASP A 109 4.31 4.50 -12.71
CA ASP A 109 5.73 4.36 -13.02
C ASP A 109 6.37 3.42 -11.99
N ARG A 110 6.46 2.13 -12.37
CA ARG A 110 6.90 1.07 -11.46
C ARG A 110 8.28 1.32 -10.89
N VAL A 111 9.19 1.85 -11.71
CA VAL A 111 10.57 2.13 -11.33
C VAL A 111 10.59 3.25 -10.30
N LYS A 112 9.98 4.40 -10.61
CA LYS A 112 9.96 5.54 -9.68
C LYS A 112 9.24 5.22 -8.37
N ASN A 113 8.19 4.40 -8.42
CA ASN A 113 7.45 3.97 -7.23
C ASN A 113 8.33 3.14 -6.29
N ALA A 114 9.06 2.16 -6.84
CA ALA A 114 9.96 1.31 -6.07
C ALA A 114 11.18 2.09 -5.54
N GLU A 115 11.79 2.92 -6.38
CA GLU A 115 12.97 3.73 -6.02
C GLU A 115 12.71 4.65 -4.83
N LYS A 116 11.50 5.23 -4.73
CA LYS A 116 11.16 6.14 -3.63
C LYS A 116 11.19 5.45 -2.26
N VAL A 117 10.84 4.16 -2.20
CA VAL A 117 10.71 3.42 -0.93
C VAL A 117 11.87 2.46 -0.64
N GLN A 118 12.80 2.27 -1.57
CA GLN A 118 13.84 1.24 -1.48
C GLN A 118 14.71 1.33 -0.21
N CYS A 119 14.85 2.52 0.38
CA CYS A 119 15.64 2.75 1.59
C CYS A 119 14.86 2.50 2.90
N HIS A 120 13.56 2.25 2.83
CA HIS A 120 12.70 2.00 4.00
C HIS A 120 12.68 0.51 4.35
N THR A 121 13.85 -0.02 4.73
CA THR A 121 14.03 -1.43 5.07
C THR A 121 14.06 -1.66 6.58
N TRP A 122 13.80 -2.90 7.00
CA TRP A 122 13.99 -3.30 8.39
C TRP A 122 15.43 -3.13 8.86
N SER A 123 16.42 -3.36 7.99
CA SER A 123 17.84 -3.12 8.31
C SER A 123 18.10 -1.65 8.62
N ALA A 124 17.60 -0.73 7.78
CA ALA A 124 17.76 0.70 8.01
C ALA A 124 17.07 1.17 9.32
N ILE A 125 15.95 0.56 9.67
CA ILE A 125 15.27 0.83 10.95
C ILE A 125 16.11 0.29 12.12
N ALA A 126 16.61 -0.94 12.03
CA ALA A 126 17.42 -1.57 13.07
C ALA A 126 18.73 -0.79 13.31
N GLU A 127 19.40 -0.33 12.26
CA GLU A 127 20.59 0.51 12.36
C GLU A 127 20.30 1.81 13.13
N LYS A 128 19.23 2.53 12.77
CA LYS A 128 18.81 3.74 13.49
C LYS A 128 18.50 3.50 14.97
N MET A 129 17.86 2.37 15.28
CA MET A 129 17.58 2.00 16.68
C MET A 129 18.88 1.78 17.45
N LEU A 130 19.83 1.04 16.88
CA LEU A 130 21.13 0.78 17.49
C LEU A 130 21.94 2.06 17.69
N GLU A 131 22.01 2.92 16.67
CA GLU A 131 22.67 4.23 16.77
C GLU A 131 22.09 5.07 17.91
N THR A 132 20.77 5.08 18.04
CA THR A 132 20.09 5.81 19.11
C THR A 132 20.48 5.27 20.50
N PHE A 133 20.53 3.96 20.69
CA PHE A 133 20.95 3.36 21.96
C PHE A 133 22.42 3.60 22.30
N ILE A 134 23.30 3.62 21.29
CA ILE A 134 24.73 3.88 21.49
C ILE A 134 24.99 5.34 21.83
N THR A 135 24.28 6.27 21.17
CA THR A 135 24.48 7.71 21.32
C THR A 135 23.78 8.28 22.56
N GLN A 136 22.63 7.73 22.94
CA GLN A 136 21.96 8.06 24.20
C GLN A 136 22.61 7.30 25.36
N LYS A 137 23.82 7.74 25.76
CA LYS A 137 24.38 7.36 27.07
C LYS A 137 23.36 7.74 28.16
N PRO A 138 23.06 6.87 29.14
CA PRO A 138 22.15 7.23 30.21
C PRO A 138 22.71 8.47 30.92
N SER A 139 21.92 9.53 31.01
CA SER A 139 22.20 10.60 31.95
C SER A 139 22.11 9.99 33.35
N CYS A 140 23.26 9.72 33.96
CA CYS A 140 23.31 9.53 35.40
C CYS A 140 22.71 10.79 36.01
N GLY A 141 21.47 10.70 36.51
CA GLY A 141 20.92 11.73 37.37
C GLY A 141 21.85 11.85 38.57
N ASN A 142 22.53 12.99 38.67
CA ASN A 142 23.25 13.33 39.89
C ASN A 142 22.20 13.48 40.99
N GLY A 143 22.21 12.53 41.94
CA GLY A 143 21.48 12.64 43.20
C GLY A 143 22.04 13.74 44.10
#